data_AF-A0A0W7TGV7-F1
#
_entry.id   AF-A0A0W7TGV7-F1
#
_cell.length_a   1.000
_cell.length_b   1.000
_cell.length_c   1.000
_cell.angle_alpha   90.00
_cell.angle_beta   90.00
_cell.angle_gamma   90.00
#
_symmetry.space_group_name_H-M   'P 1'
#
loop_
_entity.id
_entity.type
_entity.pdbx_description
1 polymer ?
#
loop_
_entity_poly.entity_id
_entity_poly.type
_entity_poly.pdbx_seq_one_letter_code
_entity_poly.pdbx_strand_id
1 'polypeptide(L)'
;MIGKCEIKSRFADTDGGSSIKLSTLRVNGFKEVDRLCKCTERTTDTKTLGHTGEKILNECYIDLTLDKLRELDDDRYAQDRYIMQRSRFLDRGMVNALVIKLRMPYGSEMEKADYDYLCSLLTWSRNDIFIMPILEFEGTADRKIMPSRYNSFTEKMLELKDSWTANADAAMGVPHYYSRRRIDDLFGIYERKGEDPRFVAVDYNNGRMDKPGATAGTIIKHFKEGGIDDTFLYAVNVRPYRKAARTAEDIAGISDAWDMYMVNYMFNAVGPTHSRPHSVRVELGWSNMGRLFDESRIKYLRLNRKDDRAPFCEWIEDRYGIVLDDDPMKNPSVYQYLRRYNFEKTNAALAETSEAIRKNDTDEIREFIAKSMPDEVKEPRLGC
;
A
#
# COMPACT_ATOMS: atom_id res chain seq x y z
N MET A 1 17.17 -12.92 -5.65
CA MET A 1 16.56 -14.24 -5.85
C MET A 1 15.15 -14.11 -5.30
N ILE A 2 14.12 -14.31 -6.13
CA ILE A 2 12.75 -14.39 -5.62
C ILE A 2 12.63 -15.70 -4.85
N GLY A 3 12.09 -15.64 -3.64
CA GLY A 3 11.90 -16.80 -2.79
C GLY A 3 10.44 -17.13 -2.58
N LYS A 4 10.21 -18.26 -1.92
CA LYS A 4 8.91 -18.58 -1.36
C LYS A 4 8.54 -17.59 -0.26
N CYS A 5 7.26 -17.26 -0.21
CA CYS A 5 6.69 -16.45 0.84
C CYS A 5 6.10 -17.37 1.90
N GLU A 6 6.66 -17.35 3.11
CA GLU A 6 6.06 -18.00 4.27
C GLU A 6 5.25 -16.96 5.03
N ILE A 7 3.98 -17.25 5.30
CA ILE A 7 3.11 -16.37 6.08
C ILE A 7 2.68 -17.11 7.34
N LYS A 8 2.71 -16.40 8.47
CA LYS A 8 2.16 -16.88 9.76
C LYS A 8 1.26 -15.83 10.35
N SER A 9 0.02 -16.18 10.63
CA SER A 9 -0.97 -15.25 11.18
C SER A 9 -1.19 -15.44 12.67
N ARG A 10 -1.52 -14.32 13.34
CA ARG A 10 -2.06 -14.27 14.70
C ARG A 10 -3.30 -13.38 14.69
N PHE A 11 -4.30 -13.76 15.47
CA PHE A 11 -5.52 -13.00 15.66
C PHE A 11 -5.60 -12.51 17.09
N ALA A 12 -6.12 -11.30 17.25
CA ALA A 12 -6.64 -10.84 18.52
C ALA A 12 -8.13 -10.57 18.33
N ASP A 13 -8.94 -11.41 18.96
CA ASP A 13 -10.39 -11.22 19.04
C ASP A 13 -10.69 -10.23 20.16
N THR A 14 -11.59 -9.29 19.89
CA THR A 14 -12.14 -8.40 20.93
C THR A 14 -13.57 -8.82 21.25
N ASP A 15 -13.95 -8.80 22.54
CA ASP A 15 -15.36 -9.02 22.92
C ASP A 15 -16.21 -7.94 22.24
N GLY A 16 -16.95 -8.31 21.19
CA GLY A 16 -17.56 -7.37 20.24
C GLY A 16 -17.50 -7.81 18.77
N GLY A 17 -16.69 -8.83 18.44
CA GLY A 17 -16.67 -9.46 17.11
C GLY A 17 -15.78 -8.77 16.08
N SER A 18 -15.07 -7.71 16.46
CA SER A 18 -13.95 -7.16 15.67
C SER A 18 -12.67 -7.93 15.99
N SER A 19 -11.95 -8.38 14.96
CA SER A 19 -10.63 -8.99 15.11
C SER A 19 -9.63 -8.34 14.16
N ILE A 20 -8.46 -7.99 14.69
CA ILE A 20 -7.31 -7.57 13.88
C ILE A 20 -6.44 -8.80 13.67
N LYS A 21 -5.92 -8.93 12.45
CA LYS A 21 -4.96 -9.97 12.09
C LYS A 21 -3.59 -9.36 11.93
N LEU A 22 -2.61 -9.93 12.65
CA LEU A 22 -1.20 -9.68 12.43
C LEU A 22 -0.59 -10.89 11.71
N SER A 23 -0.15 -10.68 10.48
CA SER A 23 0.53 -11.69 9.67
C SER A 23 2.01 -11.33 9.55
N THR A 24 2.86 -12.30 9.82
CA THR A 24 4.29 -12.22 9.58
C THR A 24 4.58 -12.80 8.20
N LEU A 25 5.09 -11.97 7.29
CA LEU A 25 5.60 -12.39 5.99
C LEU A 25 7.10 -12.63 6.11
N ARG A 26 7.56 -13.82 5.77
CA ARG A 26 8.97 -14.17 5.65
C ARG A 26 9.29 -14.54 4.22
N VAL A 27 10.37 -13.96 3.67
CA VAL A 27 10.82 -14.20 2.30
C VAL A 27 12.27 -14.63 2.31
N ASN A 28 12.60 -15.61 1.47
CA ASN A 28 13.95 -16.18 1.37
C ASN A 28 14.50 -16.76 2.70
N GLY A 29 13.66 -17.01 3.70
CA GLY A 29 14.04 -17.58 5.00
C GLY A 29 14.70 -16.62 6.01
N PHE A 30 15.03 -15.38 5.61
CA PHE A 30 15.72 -14.42 6.49
C PHE A 30 15.14 -13.00 6.49
N LYS A 31 14.41 -12.59 5.45
CA LYS A 31 13.75 -11.29 5.40
C LYS A 31 12.36 -11.41 6.00
N GLU A 32 11.94 -10.43 6.78
CA GLU A 32 10.67 -10.51 7.50
C GLU A 32 9.95 -9.16 7.60
N VAL A 33 8.65 -9.16 7.33
CA VAL A 33 7.71 -8.12 7.75
C VAL A 33 6.84 -8.74 8.83
N ASP A 34 7.04 -8.35 10.09
CA ASP A 34 6.45 -9.03 11.24
C ASP A 34 5.39 -8.21 11.98
N ARG A 35 5.09 -7.03 11.45
CA ARG A 35 4.24 -6.01 12.04
C ARG A 35 3.32 -5.41 10.98
N LEU A 36 2.27 -4.78 11.45
CA LEU A 36 1.49 -3.87 10.64
C LEU A 36 2.39 -2.70 10.23
N CYS A 37 2.36 -2.27 8.97
CA CYS A 37 3.25 -1.20 8.52
C CYS A 37 2.69 -0.32 7.39
N LYS A 38 3.14 0.93 7.37
CA LYS A 38 3.25 1.72 6.15
C LYS A 38 4.50 1.31 5.38
N CYS A 39 4.33 1.09 4.09
CA CYS A 39 5.44 0.74 3.22
C CYS A 39 6.33 1.96 2.98
N THR A 40 7.61 1.71 2.75
CA THR A 40 8.55 2.76 2.36
C THR A 40 8.17 3.35 1.00
N GLU A 41 8.74 4.51 0.71
CA GLU A 41 8.65 5.14 -0.59
C GLU A 41 10.00 5.76 -0.97
N ARG A 42 10.11 6.23 -2.23
CA ARG A 42 11.36 6.82 -2.75
C ARG A 42 11.92 7.98 -1.90
N THR A 43 11.06 8.67 -1.15
CA THR A 43 11.43 9.81 -0.31
C THR A 43 11.88 9.43 1.10
N THR A 44 11.70 8.18 1.53
CA THR A 44 12.19 7.68 2.82
C THR A 44 13.71 7.58 2.79
N ASP A 45 14.40 8.21 3.75
CA ASP A 45 15.85 8.15 3.88
C ASP A 45 16.30 7.19 4.98
N THR A 46 17.60 6.89 5.01
CA THR A 46 18.22 5.99 5.99
C THR A 46 18.04 6.47 7.43
N LYS A 47 18.03 7.79 7.66
CA LYS A 47 17.73 8.38 8.98
C LYS A 47 16.32 8.01 9.44
N THR A 48 15.31 8.23 8.60
CA THR A 48 13.91 7.88 8.91
C THR A 48 13.76 6.37 9.14
N LEU A 49 14.40 5.54 8.32
CA LEU A 49 14.36 4.08 8.42
C LEU A 49 14.97 3.56 9.73
N GLY A 50 16.09 4.14 10.17
CA GLY A 50 16.74 3.79 11.44
C GLY A 50 15.85 3.96 12.67
N HIS A 51 14.78 4.75 12.58
CA HIS A 51 13.82 5.00 13.66
C HIS A 51 12.47 4.30 13.49
N THR A 52 12.18 3.73 12.32
CA THR A 52 10.93 3.00 12.06
C THR A 52 11.05 1.48 12.23
N GLY A 53 12.28 0.97 12.32
CA GLY A 53 12.58 -0.46 12.46
C GLY A 53 12.73 -1.17 11.12
N GLU A 54 13.51 -2.25 11.10
CA GLU A 54 13.99 -2.93 9.88
C GLU A 54 12.96 -3.88 9.24
N LYS A 55 11.78 -4.06 9.84
CA LYS A 55 10.80 -5.09 9.46
C LYS A 55 9.54 -4.52 8.79
N ILE A 56 9.75 -3.74 7.75
CA ILE A 56 8.69 -3.11 6.94
C ILE A 56 8.82 -3.52 5.48
N LEU A 57 7.72 -3.45 4.73
CA LEU A 57 7.73 -3.72 3.29
C LEU A 57 8.38 -2.54 2.55
N ASN A 58 9.38 -2.85 1.73
CA ASN A 58 10.06 -1.87 0.89
C ASN A 58 9.47 -1.85 -0.51
N GLU A 59 8.59 -0.88 -0.78
CA GLU A 59 7.79 -0.85 -2.00
C GLU A 59 8.49 -0.07 -3.11
N CYS A 60 8.73 -0.73 -4.25
CA CYS A 60 9.11 -0.07 -5.50
C CYS A 60 7.93 -0.07 -6.44
N TYR A 61 7.24 1.07 -6.53
CA TYR A 61 6.14 1.25 -7.45
C TYR A 61 6.62 1.70 -8.83
N ILE A 62 6.18 0.99 -9.86
CA ILE A 62 6.49 1.26 -11.26
C ILE A 62 5.19 1.49 -12.02
N ASP A 63 4.98 2.72 -12.47
CA ASP A 63 3.89 3.10 -13.39
C ASP A 63 4.46 3.20 -14.81
N LEU A 64 3.98 2.32 -15.69
CA LEU A 64 4.39 2.23 -17.09
C LEU A 64 3.17 2.29 -17.99
N THR A 65 3.30 2.94 -19.14
CA THR A 65 2.39 2.69 -20.26
C THR A 65 2.91 1.51 -21.09
N LEU A 66 2.04 0.83 -21.83
CA LEU A 66 2.46 -0.24 -22.77
C LEU A 66 3.52 0.25 -23.76
N ASP A 67 3.36 1.45 -24.32
CA ASP A 67 4.36 2.02 -25.23
C ASP A 67 5.72 2.23 -24.54
N LYS A 68 5.71 2.67 -23.28
CA LYS A 68 6.94 2.85 -22.52
C LYS A 68 7.60 1.52 -22.15
N LEU A 69 6.80 0.47 -21.93
CA LEU A 69 7.29 -0.88 -21.71
C LEU A 69 8.12 -1.34 -22.92
N ARG A 70 7.56 -1.20 -24.12
CA ARG A 70 8.18 -1.56 -25.40
C ARG A 70 9.42 -0.73 -25.70
N GLU A 71 9.36 0.59 -25.50
CA GLU A 71 10.51 1.48 -25.66
C GLU A 71 11.70 1.09 -24.76
N LEU A 72 11.43 0.58 -23.55
CA LEU A 72 12.48 0.14 -22.63
C LEU A 72 13.04 -1.25 -22.96
N ASP A 73 12.24 -2.14 -23.54
CA ASP A 73 12.68 -3.47 -23.98
C ASP A 73 13.73 -3.37 -25.11
N ASP A 74 13.55 -2.39 -26.00
CA ASP A 74 14.46 -2.12 -27.12
C ASP A 74 15.82 -1.51 -26.70
N ASP A 75 15.96 -1.00 -25.46
CA ASP A 75 17.19 -0.38 -24.93
C ASP A 75 17.51 -0.84 -23.50
N ARG A 76 18.39 -1.85 -23.40
CA ARG A 76 18.88 -2.41 -22.12
C ARG A 76 19.52 -1.37 -21.19
N TYR A 77 20.19 -0.35 -21.72
CA TYR A 77 20.80 0.70 -20.91
C TYR A 77 19.75 1.69 -20.38
N ALA A 78 18.72 1.99 -21.15
CA ALA A 78 17.55 2.74 -20.67
C ALA A 78 16.78 1.95 -19.61
N GLN A 79 16.61 0.65 -19.80
CA GLN A 79 16.00 -0.26 -18.83
C GLN A 79 16.74 -0.24 -17.49
N ASP A 80 18.04 -0.52 -17.49
CA ASP A 80 18.85 -0.57 -16.26
C ASP A 80 18.79 0.76 -15.52
N ARG A 81 18.92 1.88 -16.24
CA ARG A 81 18.77 3.22 -15.64
C ARG A 81 17.38 3.46 -15.08
N TYR A 82 16.33 3.06 -15.80
CA TYR A 82 14.94 3.26 -15.39
C TYR A 82 14.63 2.51 -14.08
N ILE A 83 15.04 1.25 -14.00
CA ILE A 83 14.87 0.40 -12.81
C ILE A 83 15.72 0.96 -11.68
N MET A 84 17.02 1.19 -11.88
CA MET A 84 17.93 1.68 -10.83
C MET A 84 17.46 3.02 -10.25
N GLN A 85 16.98 3.95 -11.06
CA GLN A 85 16.48 5.24 -10.56
C GLN A 85 15.27 5.08 -9.62
N ARG A 86 14.42 4.09 -9.88
CA ARG A 86 13.20 3.80 -9.10
C ARG A 86 13.42 2.83 -7.95
N SER A 87 14.55 2.15 -7.91
CA SER A 87 14.86 1.10 -6.93
C SER A 87 16.12 1.38 -6.09
N ARG A 88 16.74 2.55 -6.25
CA ARG A 88 17.96 2.94 -5.52
C ARG A 88 17.80 2.92 -4.00
N PHE A 89 16.57 3.04 -3.51
CA PHE A 89 16.23 3.00 -2.08
C PHE A 89 15.88 1.58 -1.59
N LEU A 90 15.85 0.59 -2.49
CA LEU A 90 15.64 -0.80 -2.09
C LEU A 90 16.82 -1.28 -1.24
N ASP A 91 16.46 -1.79 -0.07
CA ASP A 91 17.37 -2.23 0.98
C ASP A 91 17.48 -3.76 0.95
N ARG A 92 18.71 -4.28 1.10
CA ARG A 92 18.95 -5.73 1.06
C ARG A 92 18.46 -6.45 2.31
N GLY A 93 18.33 -5.76 3.44
CA GLY A 93 17.81 -6.30 4.70
C GLY A 93 16.27 -6.33 4.78
N MET A 94 15.57 -5.56 3.94
CA MET A 94 14.11 -5.52 3.91
C MET A 94 13.51 -6.45 2.86
N VAL A 95 12.24 -6.80 3.03
CA VAL A 95 11.42 -7.45 2.00
C VAL A 95 11.06 -6.41 0.94
N ASN A 96 11.60 -6.55 -0.26
CA ASN A 96 11.33 -5.64 -1.37
C ASN A 96 10.18 -6.18 -2.23
N ALA A 97 9.19 -5.32 -2.49
CA ALA A 97 8.05 -5.61 -3.33
C ALA A 97 8.03 -4.67 -4.54
N LEU A 98 8.20 -5.23 -5.74
CA LEU A 98 8.02 -4.51 -6.99
C LEU A 98 6.55 -4.54 -7.38
N VAL A 99 5.89 -3.38 -7.33
CA VAL A 99 4.47 -3.24 -7.69
C VAL A 99 4.40 -2.54 -9.04
N ILE A 100 4.07 -3.30 -10.09
CA ILE A 100 3.97 -2.77 -11.46
C ILE A 100 2.50 -2.47 -11.76
N LYS A 101 2.21 -1.22 -12.13
CA LYS A 101 0.95 -0.82 -12.75
C LYS A 101 1.19 -0.52 -14.23
N LEU A 102 0.60 -1.33 -15.09
CA LEU A 102 0.71 -1.20 -16.55
C LEU A 102 -0.56 -0.54 -17.11
N ARG A 103 -0.41 0.68 -17.61
CA ARG A 103 -1.44 1.45 -18.30
C ARG A 103 -1.49 1.04 -19.77
N MET A 104 -2.66 0.58 -20.19
CA MET A 104 -2.90 0.08 -21.53
C MET A 104 -4.01 0.90 -22.19
N PRO A 105 -3.79 1.44 -23.40
CA PRO A 105 -4.89 1.99 -24.18
C PRO A 105 -5.98 0.93 -24.42
N TYR A 106 -7.24 1.35 -24.39
CA TYR A 106 -8.34 0.45 -24.69
C TYR A 106 -8.21 -0.12 -26.12
N GLY A 107 -8.36 -1.43 -26.24
CA GLY A 107 -8.23 -2.14 -27.52
C GLY A 107 -6.82 -2.67 -27.80
N SER A 108 -5.77 -2.14 -27.16
CA SER A 108 -4.42 -2.69 -27.30
C SER A 108 -4.32 -4.12 -26.78
N GLU A 109 -3.44 -4.89 -27.42
CA GLU A 109 -3.08 -6.25 -27.03
C GLU A 109 -1.60 -6.30 -26.65
N MET A 110 -1.28 -7.19 -25.71
CA MET A 110 0.09 -7.50 -25.34
C MET A 110 0.63 -8.61 -26.22
N GLU A 111 1.84 -8.41 -26.70
CA GLU A 111 2.63 -9.39 -27.43
C GLU A 111 3.47 -10.21 -26.47
N LYS A 112 3.99 -11.36 -26.91
CA LYS A 112 4.81 -12.24 -26.06
C LYS A 112 5.99 -11.49 -25.42
N ALA A 113 6.66 -10.63 -26.19
CA ALA A 113 7.79 -9.81 -25.71
C ALA A 113 7.39 -8.94 -24.50
N ASP A 114 6.17 -8.37 -24.50
CA ASP A 114 5.69 -7.56 -23.38
C ASP A 114 5.59 -8.39 -22.08
N TYR A 115 5.12 -9.65 -22.18
CA TYR A 115 5.04 -10.55 -21.03
C TYR A 115 6.42 -11.01 -20.55
N ASP A 116 7.32 -11.35 -21.49
CA ASP A 116 8.69 -11.76 -21.19
C ASP A 116 9.44 -10.61 -20.48
N TYR A 117 9.24 -9.37 -20.92
CA TYR A 117 9.83 -8.19 -20.28
C TYR A 117 9.25 -7.93 -18.89
N LEU A 118 7.94 -8.07 -18.69
CA LEU A 118 7.35 -7.99 -17.34
C LEU A 118 7.90 -9.07 -16.41
N CYS A 119 8.05 -10.31 -16.88
CA CYS A 119 8.67 -11.37 -16.10
C CYS A 119 10.13 -11.04 -15.76
N SER A 120 10.90 -10.49 -16.70
CA SER A 120 12.27 -10.01 -16.45
C SER A 120 12.32 -8.92 -15.36
N LEU A 121 11.40 -7.94 -15.42
CA LEU A 121 11.29 -6.90 -14.39
C LEU A 121 10.95 -7.47 -13.02
N LEU A 122 9.94 -8.34 -12.94
CA LEU A 122 9.51 -8.94 -11.69
C LEU A 122 10.60 -9.85 -11.11
N THR A 123 11.36 -10.55 -11.95
CA THR A 123 12.44 -11.46 -11.54
C THR A 123 13.78 -10.77 -11.31
N TRP A 124 13.79 -9.43 -11.38
CA TRP A 124 14.96 -8.63 -11.10
C TRP A 124 15.53 -8.93 -9.70
N SER A 125 16.86 -9.02 -9.61
CA SER A 125 17.57 -9.60 -8.46
C SER A 125 17.23 -9.03 -7.07
N ARG A 126 16.76 -7.79 -7.01
CA ARG A 126 16.38 -7.10 -5.77
C ARG A 126 14.91 -7.24 -5.40
N ASN A 127 14.06 -7.73 -6.30
CA ASN A 127 12.68 -8.04 -5.96
C ASN A 127 12.61 -9.35 -5.19
N ASP A 128 11.85 -9.38 -4.10
CA ASP A 128 11.74 -10.56 -3.25
C ASP A 128 10.40 -11.31 -3.51
N ILE A 129 9.38 -10.63 -4.04
CA ILE A 129 8.03 -11.17 -4.22
C ILE A 129 7.58 -11.00 -5.67
N PHE A 130 7.15 -12.09 -6.33
CA PHE A 130 6.54 -12.01 -7.65
C PHE A 130 5.08 -11.56 -7.53
N ILE A 131 4.81 -10.25 -7.58
CA ILE A 131 3.45 -9.70 -7.55
C ILE A 131 2.92 -9.57 -8.97
N MET A 132 1.76 -10.16 -9.25
CA MET A 132 1.10 -10.04 -10.55
C MET A 132 0.86 -8.55 -10.89
N PRO A 133 1.32 -8.05 -12.05
CA PRO A 133 1.12 -6.65 -12.43
C PRO A 133 -0.36 -6.28 -12.46
N ILE A 134 -0.66 -5.03 -12.12
CA ILE A 134 -2.02 -4.48 -12.19
C ILE A 134 -2.19 -3.80 -13.54
N LEU A 135 -3.15 -4.25 -14.35
CA LEU A 135 -3.50 -3.56 -15.60
C LEU A 135 -4.49 -2.43 -15.33
N GLU A 136 -4.23 -1.25 -15.86
CA GLU A 136 -5.17 -0.13 -15.91
C GLU A 136 -5.48 0.23 -17.36
N PHE A 137 -6.76 0.24 -17.73
CA PHE A 137 -7.17 0.52 -19.10
C PHE A 137 -7.51 2.01 -19.28
N GLU A 138 -6.81 2.69 -20.18
CA GLU A 138 -7.04 4.09 -20.53
C GLU A 138 -8.18 4.21 -21.58
N GLY A 139 -9.07 5.19 -21.40
CA GLY A 139 -10.23 5.43 -22.28
C GLY A 139 -11.57 4.86 -21.78
N THR A 140 -12.62 4.94 -22.61
CA THR A 140 -13.96 4.38 -22.33
C THR A 140 -13.98 2.87 -22.58
N ALA A 141 -13.33 2.14 -21.69
CA ALA A 141 -13.37 0.70 -21.67
C ALA A 141 -14.67 0.19 -21.02
N ASP A 142 -15.30 -0.83 -21.61
CA ASP A 142 -16.43 -1.52 -20.98
C ASP A 142 -15.94 -2.21 -19.70
N ARG A 143 -16.44 -1.77 -18.55
CA ARG A 143 -16.15 -2.35 -17.23
C ARG A 143 -16.43 -3.86 -17.17
N LYS A 144 -17.29 -4.39 -18.04
CA LYS A 144 -17.56 -5.83 -18.12
C LYS A 144 -16.41 -6.61 -18.76
N ILE A 145 -15.66 -6.01 -19.66
CA ILE A 145 -14.56 -6.64 -20.43
C ILE A 145 -13.22 -6.53 -19.69
N MET A 146 -13.00 -5.50 -18.87
CA MET A 146 -11.72 -5.32 -18.17
C MET A 146 -11.31 -6.56 -17.34
N PRO A 147 -12.19 -7.19 -16.55
CA PRO A 147 -11.80 -8.38 -15.78
C PRO A 147 -11.49 -9.60 -16.66
N SER A 148 -12.18 -9.80 -17.79
CA SER A 148 -11.83 -10.94 -18.66
C SER A 148 -10.46 -10.73 -19.32
N ARG A 149 -10.12 -9.50 -19.73
CA ARG A 149 -8.78 -9.16 -20.22
C ARG A 149 -7.71 -9.36 -19.14
N TYR A 150 -7.98 -8.94 -17.91
CA TYR A 150 -7.04 -9.15 -16.79
C TYR A 150 -6.88 -10.63 -16.43
N ASN A 151 -7.97 -11.41 -16.45
CA ASN A 151 -7.93 -12.85 -16.27
C ASN A 151 -7.03 -13.53 -17.33
N SER A 152 -7.22 -13.22 -18.62
CA SER A 152 -6.37 -13.77 -19.69
C SER A 152 -4.91 -13.33 -19.57
N PHE A 153 -4.65 -12.09 -19.13
CA PHE A 153 -3.31 -11.60 -18.84
C PHE A 153 -2.67 -12.40 -17.70
N THR A 154 -3.41 -12.61 -16.60
CA THR A 154 -2.96 -13.35 -15.42
C THR A 154 -2.64 -14.80 -15.77
N GLU A 155 -3.50 -15.48 -16.54
CA GLU A 155 -3.26 -16.85 -17.00
C GLU A 155 -1.94 -16.97 -17.79
N LYS A 156 -1.71 -16.05 -18.75
CA LYS A 156 -0.47 -16.03 -19.55
C LYS A 156 0.77 -15.71 -18.72
N MET A 157 0.68 -14.76 -17.80
CA MET A 157 1.79 -14.41 -16.91
C MET A 157 2.15 -15.57 -15.98
N LEU A 158 1.17 -16.28 -15.42
CA LEU A 158 1.42 -17.45 -14.58
C LEU A 158 2.06 -18.60 -15.36
N GLU A 159 1.60 -18.85 -16.60
CA GLU A 159 2.24 -19.82 -17.50
C GLU A 159 3.70 -19.49 -17.79
N LEU A 160 4.01 -18.21 -17.99
CA LEU A 160 5.37 -17.77 -18.28
C LEU A 160 6.25 -17.72 -17.02
N LYS A 161 5.71 -17.37 -15.86
CA LYS A 161 6.45 -17.27 -14.60
C LYS A 161 7.31 -18.49 -14.34
N ASP A 162 6.77 -19.69 -14.54
CA ASP A 162 7.49 -20.94 -14.20
C ASP A 162 8.75 -21.16 -15.05
N SER A 163 8.81 -20.57 -16.25
CA SER A 163 10.02 -20.59 -17.08
C SER A 163 11.12 -19.65 -16.57
N TRP A 164 10.77 -18.63 -15.77
CA TRP A 164 11.70 -17.68 -15.17
C TRP A 164 12.04 -18.01 -13.72
N THR A 165 11.05 -18.44 -12.93
CA THR A 165 11.19 -18.72 -11.48
C THR A 165 10.28 -19.86 -11.03
N ALA A 166 10.67 -21.10 -11.32
CA ALA A 166 9.90 -22.29 -10.95
C ALA A 166 9.61 -22.47 -9.44
N ASN A 167 10.36 -21.80 -8.55
CA ASN A 167 10.24 -21.96 -7.10
C ASN A 167 9.58 -20.78 -6.38
N ALA A 168 9.14 -19.75 -7.10
CA ALA A 168 8.52 -18.57 -6.51
C ALA A 168 6.99 -18.65 -6.59
N ASP A 169 6.34 -18.49 -5.44
CA ASP A 169 4.88 -18.38 -5.37
C ASP A 169 4.45 -17.02 -5.94
N ALA A 170 3.42 -17.01 -6.78
CA ALA A 170 2.86 -15.78 -7.31
C ALA A 170 1.95 -15.09 -6.29
N ALA A 171 2.29 -13.85 -5.93
CA ALA A 171 1.37 -12.98 -5.20
C ALA A 171 0.28 -12.46 -6.13
N MET A 172 -0.97 -12.44 -5.63
CA MET A 172 -2.12 -12.00 -6.41
C MET A 172 -2.19 -10.48 -6.47
N GLY A 173 -2.33 -9.93 -7.68
CA GLY A 173 -2.71 -8.54 -7.91
C GLY A 173 -4.22 -8.43 -8.14
N VAL A 174 -4.90 -7.54 -7.40
CA VAL A 174 -6.35 -7.29 -7.54
C VAL A 174 -6.55 -5.84 -8.00
N PRO A 175 -6.85 -5.61 -9.29
CA PRO A 175 -7.14 -4.28 -9.81
C PRO A 175 -8.41 -3.66 -9.21
N HIS A 176 -8.44 -2.33 -9.06
CA HIS A 176 -9.55 -1.58 -8.47
C HIS A 176 -10.93 -1.80 -9.15
N TYR A 177 -10.97 -2.21 -10.42
CA TYR A 177 -12.23 -2.44 -11.15
C TYR A 177 -12.81 -3.85 -10.93
N TYR A 178 -12.16 -4.73 -10.16
CA TYR A 178 -12.74 -6.02 -9.78
C TYR A 178 -13.90 -5.81 -8.80
N SER A 179 -15.09 -6.17 -9.24
CA SER A 179 -16.24 -6.25 -8.34
C SER A 179 -16.15 -7.49 -7.44
N ARG A 180 -16.74 -7.43 -6.26
CA ARG A 180 -16.85 -8.56 -5.30
C ARG A 180 -17.19 -9.91 -5.94
N ARG A 181 -18.10 -9.93 -6.93
CA ARG A 181 -18.59 -11.17 -7.57
C ARG A 181 -17.58 -11.86 -8.49
N ARG A 182 -16.48 -11.18 -8.84
CA ARG A 182 -15.47 -11.66 -9.78
C ARG A 182 -14.14 -11.98 -9.10
N ILE A 183 -14.06 -11.82 -7.78
CA ILE A 183 -12.84 -12.12 -7.01
C ILE A 183 -12.60 -13.64 -7.01
N ASP A 184 -13.64 -14.45 -6.80
CA ASP A 184 -13.52 -15.91 -6.82
C ASP A 184 -13.06 -16.43 -8.20
N ASP A 185 -13.52 -15.80 -9.30
CA ASP A 185 -13.03 -16.14 -10.65
C ASP A 185 -11.52 -15.93 -10.78
N LEU A 186 -10.98 -14.89 -10.14
CA LEU A 186 -9.55 -14.60 -10.13
C LEU A 186 -8.79 -15.62 -9.29
N PHE A 187 -9.28 -15.98 -8.10
CA PHE A 187 -8.70 -17.08 -7.30
C PHE A 187 -8.65 -18.39 -8.08
N GLY A 188 -9.74 -18.75 -8.76
CA GLY A 188 -9.80 -19.96 -9.57
C GLY A 188 -8.77 -20.01 -10.69
N ILE A 189 -8.25 -18.87 -11.18
CA ILE A 189 -7.13 -18.84 -12.14
C ILE A 189 -5.84 -19.32 -11.49
N TYR A 190 -5.52 -18.81 -10.30
CA TYR A 190 -4.32 -19.20 -9.56
C TYR A 190 -4.39 -20.68 -9.18
N GLU A 191 -5.53 -21.13 -8.64
CA GLU A 191 -5.74 -22.54 -8.28
C GLU A 191 -5.55 -23.48 -9.47
N ARG A 192 -6.11 -23.16 -10.65
CA ARG A 192 -5.92 -23.95 -11.88
C ARG A 192 -4.46 -24.02 -12.34
N LYS A 193 -3.65 -23.01 -11.99
CA LYS A 193 -2.21 -22.97 -12.25
C LYS A 193 -1.38 -23.60 -11.14
N GLY A 194 -2.02 -24.17 -10.11
CA GLY A 194 -1.33 -24.79 -8.98
C GLY A 194 -0.74 -23.77 -8.01
N GLU A 195 -1.18 -22.51 -8.07
CA GLU A 195 -0.75 -21.43 -7.18
C GLU A 195 -1.75 -21.26 -6.02
N ASP A 196 -1.23 -21.03 -4.81
CA ASP A 196 -1.99 -20.67 -3.60
C ASP A 196 -1.55 -19.27 -3.15
N PRO A 197 -2.13 -18.19 -3.71
CA PRO A 197 -1.62 -16.84 -3.52
C PRO A 197 -1.98 -16.31 -2.13
N ARG A 198 -1.09 -16.55 -1.16
CA ARG A 198 -1.26 -16.09 0.24
C ARG A 198 -0.93 -14.62 0.45
N PHE A 199 -0.16 -14.01 -0.44
CA PHE A 199 0.06 -12.57 -0.50
C PHE A 199 -0.87 -11.96 -1.55
N VAL A 200 -1.71 -11.00 -1.14
CA VAL A 200 -2.67 -10.34 -2.04
C VAL A 200 -2.47 -8.83 -1.99
N ALA A 201 -2.12 -8.25 -3.14
CA ALA A 201 -1.99 -6.82 -3.37
C ALA A 201 -3.29 -6.25 -3.97
N VAL A 202 -3.97 -5.37 -3.25
CA VAL A 202 -5.24 -4.77 -3.69
C VAL A 202 -5.02 -3.32 -4.11
N ASP A 203 -5.26 -3.02 -5.38
CA ASP A 203 -5.18 -1.65 -5.91
C ASP A 203 -6.46 -0.87 -5.60
N TYR A 204 -6.29 0.27 -4.94
CA TYR A 204 -7.37 1.21 -4.68
C TYR A 204 -7.42 2.35 -5.70
N ASN A 205 -6.44 2.44 -6.61
CA ASN A 205 -6.35 3.46 -7.65
C ASN A 205 -6.57 4.90 -7.15
N ASN A 206 -5.90 5.28 -6.06
CA ASN A 206 -6.08 6.57 -5.36
C ASN A 206 -7.50 6.82 -4.83
N GLY A 207 -8.33 5.77 -4.82
CA GLY A 207 -9.56 5.68 -4.10
C GLY A 207 -9.32 5.50 -2.60
N ARG A 208 -10.38 5.73 -1.83
CA ARG A 208 -10.41 5.24 -0.45
C ARG A 208 -10.81 3.78 -0.49
N MET A 209 -10.61 3.09 0.62
CA MET A 209 -11.31 1.84 0.82
C MET A 209 -12.82 2.08 0.68
N ASP A 210 -13.47 1.34 -0.22
CA ASP A 210 -14.93 1.28 -0.29
C ASP A 210 -15.48 0.80 1.06
N LYS A 211 -16.79 1.00 1.30
CA LYS A 211 -17.45 0.57 2.55
C LYS A 211 -17.01 -0.86 2.97
N PRO A 212 -16.91 -1.16 4.28
CA PRO A 212 -16.80 -2.51 4.82
C PRO A 212 -17.56 -3.54 3.98
N GLY A 213 -16.87 -4.46 3.29
CA GLY A 213 -17.50 -5.58 2.59
C GLY A 213 -17.53 -5.57 1.05
N ALA A 214 -16.81 -4.68 0.35
CA ALA A 214 -16.71 -4.74 -1.11
C ALA A 214 -15.68 -5.77 -1.61
N THR A 215 -14.40 -5.40 -1.72
CA THR A 215 -13.35 -6.28 -2.30
C THR A 215 -12.58 -7.02 -1.22
N ALA A 216 -12.06 -6.30 -0.22
CA ALA A 216 -11.31 -6.88 0.89
C ALA A 216 -12.13 -7.91 1.69
N GLY A 217 -13.40 -7.61 1.95
CA GLY A 217 -14.30 -8.52 2.65
C GLY A 217 -14.51 -9.84 1.92
N THR A 218 -14.60 -9.82 0.57
CA THR A 218 -14.69 -11.04 -0.23
C THR A 218 -13.39 -11.83 -0.22
N ILE A 219 -12.24 -11.17 -0.33
CA ILE A 219 -10.93 -11.83 -0.22
C ILE A 219 -10.78 -12.53 1.13
N ILE A 220 -11.11 -11.83 2.23
CA ILE A 220 -11.07 -12.41 3.58
C ILE A 220 -12.04 -13.59 3.71
N LYS A 221 -13.25 -13.45 3.16
CA LYS A 221 -14.24 -14.51 3.17
C LYS A 221 -13.75 -15.77 2.45
N HIS A 222 -13.16 -15.60 1.26
CA HIS A 222 -12.60 -16.70 0.47
C HIS A 222 -11.59 -17.51 1.30
N PHE A 223 -10.62 -16.83 1.93
CA PHE A 223 -9.63 -17.49 2.77
C PHE A 223 -10.23 -18.16 4.01
N LYS A 224 -11.20 -17.51 4.68
CA LYS A 224 -11.89 -18.09 5.84
C LYS A 224 -12.68 -19.36 5.47
N GLU A 225 -13.40 -19.35 4.34
CA GLU A 225 -14.15 -20.52 3.87
C GLU A 225 -13.22 -21.67 3.46
N GLY A 226 -12.03 -21.36 2.94
CA GLY A 226 -10.97 -22.34 2.67
C GLY A 226 -10.21 -22.82 3.91
N GLY A 227 -10.46 -22.26 5.09
CA GLY A 227 -9.69 -22.57 6.31
C GLY A 227 -8.23 -22.10 6.26
N ILE A 228 -7.95 -21.06 5.49
CA ILE A 228 -6.59 -20.51 5.28
C ILE A 228 -6.43 -19.24 6.12
N ASP A 229 -5.74 -19.35 7.24
CA ASP A 229 -5.49 -18.22 8.13
C ASP A 229 -4.22 -17.43 7.76
N ASP A 230 -3.23 -18.12 7.16
CA ASP A 230 -1.91 -17.60 6.85
C ASP A 230 -1.89 -16.76 5.57
N THR A 231 -2.48 -15.57 5.64
CA THR A 231 -2.61 -14.66 4.49
C THR A 231 -2.15 -13.25 4.83
N PHE A 232 -1.53 -12.58 3.85
CA PHE A 232 -0.98 -11.24 3.98
C PHE A 232 -1.67 -10.32 2.96
N LEU A 233 -2.46 -9.37 3.47
CA LEU A 233 -3.14 -8.39 2.61
C LEU A 233 -2.37 -7.08 2.59
N TYR A 234 -2.11 -6.59 1.39
CA TYR A 234 -1.36 -5.36 1.16
C TYR A 234 -2.18 -4.41 0.26
N ALA A 235 -2.25 -3.15 0.66
CA ALA A 235 -3.06 -2.15 -0.01
C ALA A 235 -2.21 -1.19 -0.86
N VAL A 236 -2.42 -1.22 -2.17
CA VAL A 236 -1.71 -0.40 -3.17
C VAL A 236 -2.50 0.89 -3.46
N ASN A 237 -1.79 2.01 -3.64
CA ASN A 237 -2.37 3.30 -4.06
C ASN A 237 -3.57 3.76 -3.21
N VAL A 238 -3.51 3.53 -1.90
CA VAL A 238 -4.57 3.96 -0.99
C VAL A 238 -4.50 5.46 -0.78
N ARG A 239 -5.65 6.12 -0.80
CA ARG A 239 -5.74 7.52 -0.40
C ARG A 239 -5.62 7.66 1.12
N PRO A 240 -4.61 8.37 1.65
CA PRO A 240 -4.27 8.33 3.08
C PRO A 240 -5.28 9.04 4.02
N TYR A 241 -6.12 9.96 3.52
CA TYR A 241 -7.09 10.67 4.36
C TYR A 241 -8.23 11.34 3.57
N ARG A 242 -9.30 11.74 4.27
CA ARG A 242 -10.40 12.52 3.71
C ARG A 242 -10.00 13.99 3.50
N LYS A 243 -10.18 14.51 2.27
CA LYS A 243 -10.23 15.98 2.09
C LYS A 243 -11.52 16.45 2.78
N ALA A 244 -11.37 17.44 3.63
CA ALA A 244 -12.42 18.02 4.47
C ALA A 244 -13.68 18.31 3.62
N ALA A 245 -14.86 17.97 4.14
CA ALA A 245 -16.15 18.34 3.54
C ALA A 245 -17.04 19.14 4.52
N ARG A 246 -17.12 20.47 4.33
CA ARG A 246 -18.13 21.48 4.73
C ARG A 246 -18.82 21.38 6.12
N THR A 247 -18.37 20.57 7.07
CA THR A 247 -18.95 20.49 8.44
C THR A 247 -18.22 21.40 9.44
N ALA A 248 -18.67 21.42 10.70
CA ALA A 248 -18.00 22.15 11.77
C ALA A 248 -16.65 21.51 12.19
N GLU A 249 -16.48 20.18 12.11
CA GLU A 249 -15.17 19.54 12.33
C GLU A 249 -14.16 19.86 11.22
N ASP A 250 -14.67 20.21 10.04
CA ASP A 250 -13.91 20.71 8.90
C ASP A 250 -13.24 22.07 9.20
N ILE A 251 -13.81 22.83 10.15
CA ILE A 251 -13.23 24.05 10.75
C ILE A 251 -12.20 23.68 11.83
N ALA A 252 -12.40 22.56 12.55
CA ALA A 252 -11.49 22.09 13.59
C ALA A 252 -10.15 21.55 13.04
N GLY A 253 -10.03 21.32 11.72
CA GLY A 253 -8.76 21.02 11.07
C GLY A 253 -8.32 19.55 11.14
N ILE A 254 -9.18 18.63 11.57
CA ILE A 254 -8.85 17.20 11.75
C ILE A 254 -9.37 16.36 10.56
N SER A 255 -8.77 15.21 10.27
CA SER A 255 -9.28 14.24 9.29
C SER A 255 -8.96 12.81 9.66
N ASP A 256 -9.85 11.90 9.32
CA ASP A 256 -9.68 10.49 9.67
C ASP A 256 -8.55 9.83 8.89
N ALA A 257 -7.81 8.96 9.59
CA ALA A 257 -6.74 8.14 9.07
C ALA A 257 -7.28 6.87 8.40
N TRP A 258 -7.80 7.02 7.18
CA TRP A 258 -8.43 5.93 6.43
C TRP A 258 -7.48 4.79 6.09
N ASP A 259 -6.18 5.07 6.01
CA ASP A 259 -5.14 4.06 5.87
C ASP A 259 -4.97 3.22 7.13
N MET A 260 -5.02 3.82 8.32
CA MET A 260 -5.00 3.10 9.59
C MET A 260 -6.23 2.22 9.75
N TYR A 261 -7.39 2.71 9.32
CA TYR A 261 -8.63 1.95 9.32
C TYR A 261 -8.55 0.63 8.53
N MET A 262 -7.71 0.56 7.49
CA MET A 262 -7.55 -0.65 6.68
C MET A 262 -6.99 -1.84 7.47
N VAL A 263 -6.22 -1.57 8.52
CA VAL A 263 -5.70 -2.60 9.43
C VAL A 263 -6.84 -3.38 10.08
N ASN A 264 -7.94 -2.69 10.40
CA ASN A 264 -9.15 -3.32 10.94
C ASN A 264 -9.82 -4.28 9.94
N TYR A 265 -9.44 -4.20 8.66
CA TYR A 265 -9.82 -5.15 7.60
C TYR A 265 -8.69 -6.09 7.24
N MET A 266 -7.86 -6.44 8.22
CA MET A 266 -6.81 -7.45 8.07
C MET A 266 -5.73 -7.08 7.04
N PHE A 267 -5.61 -5.80 6.66
CA PHE A 267 -4.45 -5.34 5.89
C PHE A 267 -3.24 -5.22 6.78
N ASN A 268 -2.19 -5.96 6.41
CA ASN A 268 -0.92 -5.97 7.11
C ASN A 268 -0.04 -4.79 6.70
N ALA A 269 -0.16 -4.36 5.44
CA ALA A 269 0.65 -3.27 4.92
C ALA A 269 -0.16 -2.33 4.04
N VAL A 270 0.14 -1.03 4.15
CA VAL A 270 -0.46 0.00 3.30
C VAL A 270 0.64 0.76 2.56
N GLY A 271 0.56 0.74 1.23
CA GLY A 271 1.45 1.48 0.34
C GLY A 271 1.16 2.98 0.32
N PRO A 272 2.11 3.81 -0.15
CA PRO A 272 1.88 5.22 -0.40
C PRO A 272 0.93 5.43 -1.60
N THR A 273 0.47 6.68 -1.75
CA THR A 273 -0.25 7.11 -2.96
C THR A 273 0.75 7.55 -4.03
N HIS A 274 0.64 6.98 -5.23
CA HIS A 274 1.52 7.32 -6.36
C HIS A 274 0.87 8.28 -7.38
N SER A 275 -0.22 8.94 -6.98
CA SER A 275 -0.84 9.98 -7.81
C SER A 275 0.17 11.09 -8.14
N ARG A 276 0.14 11.58 -9.39
CA ARG A 276 0.95 12.74 -9.79
C ARG A 276 0.51 13.96 -8.97
N PRO A 277 1.45 14.78 -8.46
CA PRO A 277 1.10 16.07 -7.89
C PRO A 277 0.35 16.88 -8.95
N HIS A 278 -0.89 17.24 -8.68
CA HIS A 278 -1.56 18.23 -9.52
C HIS A 278 -0.85 19.56 -9.29
N SER A 279 -0.40 20.21 -10.38
CA SER A 279 0.15 21.57 -10.33
C SER A 279 -0.97 22.55 -10.04
N VAL A 280 -1.44 22.58 -8.79
CA VAL A 280 -2.30 23.63 -8.29
C VAL A 280 -1.37 24.73 -7.81
N ARG A 281 -1.56 25.95 -8.32
CA ARG A 281 -0.89 27.13 -7.80
C ARG A 281 -1.49 27.42 -6.43
N VAL A 282 -0.88 26.88 -5.38
CA VAL A 282 -1.39 27.01 -4.01
C VAL A 282 -0.82 28.27 -3.37
N GLU A 283 -1.63 28.97 -2.58
CA GLU A 283 -1.17 30.07 -1.74
C GLU A 283 -0.04 29.59 -0.80
N LEU A 284 0.95 30.45 -0.56
CA LEU A 284 2.07 30.17 0.33
C LEU A 284 1.55 30.15 1.78
N GLY A 285 1.78 29.05 2.51
CA GLY A 285 1.48 28.96 3.94
C GLY A 285 1.25 27.53 4.46
N TRP A 286 1.29 27.40 5.79
CA TRP A 286 1.11 26.12 6.51
C TRP A 286 -0.20 25.40 6.21
N SER A 287 -1.26 26.14 5.88
CA SER A 287 -2.57 25.58 5.49
C SER A 287 -2.51 24.65 4.28
N ASN A 288 -1.44 24.74 3.48
CA ASN A 288 -1.27 24.05 2.20
C ASN A 288 -0.13 23.02 2.20
N MET A 289 0.59 22.85 3.31
CA MET A 289 1.70 21.89 3.42
C MET A 289 1.26 20.42 3.47
N GLY A 290 -0.03 20.15 3.63
CA GLY A 290 -0.57 18.81 3.82
C GLY A 290 -1.12 18.64 5.23
N ARG A 291 -1.14 17.40 5.71
CA ARG A 291 -1.63 17.07 7.06
C ARG A 291 -0.57 16.32 7.86
N LEU A 292 -0.58 16.52 9.16
CA LEU A 292 0.28 15.88 10.15
C LEU A 292 -0.44 14.72 10.81
N PHE A 293 0.20 13.56 10.94
CA PHE A 293 -0.35 12.46 11.73
C PHE A 293 -0.20 12.76 13.24
N ASP A 294 -1.30 12.65 13.96
CA ASP A 294 -1.39 12.73 15.42
C ASP A 294 -1.57 11.31 15.97
N GLU A 295 -0.51 10.79 16.60
CA GLU A 295 -0.47 9.44 17.19
C GLU A 295 -1.53 9.26 18.29
N SER A 296 -1.74 10.29 19.12
CA SER A 296 -2.65 10.20 20.27
C SER A 296 -4.11 10.00 19.86
N ARG A 297 -4.49 10.63 18.75
CA ARG A 297 -5.85 10.60 18.19
C ARG A 297 -6.00 9.59 17.06
N ILE A 298 -4.90 9.13 16.46
CA ILE A 298 -4.87 8.35 15.21
C ILE A 298 -5.65 9.08 14.11
N LYS A 299 -5.37 10.37 13.96
CA LYS A 299 -6.00 11.26 12.97
C LYS A 299 -4.96 12.18 12.32
N TYR A 300 -5.35 12.83 11.22
CA TYR A 300 -4.52 13.75 10.46
C TYR A 300 -4.95 15.22 10.69
N LEU A 301 -4.09 16.00 11.32
CA LEU A 301 -4.28 17.42 11.63
C LEU A 301 -3.81 18.32 10.50
N ARG A 302 -4.46 19.48 10.32
CA ARG A 302 -3.93 20.57 9.49
C ARG A 302 -2.83 21.30 10.26
N LEU A 303 -1.81 21.76 9.55
CA LEU A 303 -0.67 22.47 10.14
C LEU A 303 -0.91 23.98 10.34
N ASN A 304 -2.15 24.45 10.21
CA ASN A 304 -2.48 25.87 10.24
C ASN A 304 -2.30 26.51 11.63
N ARG A 305 -2.41 25.72 12.71
CA ARG A 305 -2.19 26.19 14.08
C ARG A 305 -0.76 25.92 14.52
N LYS A 306 -0.18 26.87 15.27
CA LYS A 306 1.22 26.77 15.75
C LYS A 306 1.42 25.56 16.66
N ASP A 307 0.47 25.31 17.56
CA ASP A 307 0.55 24.20 18.51
C ASP A 307 0.48 22.84 17.79
N ASP A 308 -0.40 22.70 16.79
CA ASP A 308 -0.54 21.46 16.02
C ASP A 308 0.73 21.13 15.21
N ARG A 309 1.50 22.14 14.79
CA ARG A 309 2.75 21.94 14.03
C ARG A 309 4.01 21.85 14.91
N ALA A 310 3.92 22.16 16.20
CA ALA A 310 5.10 22.17 17.08
C ALA A 310 5.84 20.81 17.11
N PRO A 311 5.16 19.65 17.23
CA PRO A 311 5.84 18.35 17.21
C PRO A 311 6.59 18.07 15.92
N PHE A 312 6.07 18.55 14.78
CA PHE A 312 6.75 18.43 13.49
C PHE A 312 7.99 19.31 13.41
N CYS A 313 7.88 20.57 13.86
CA CYS A 313 8.99 21.51 13.88
C CYS A 313 10.12 21.06 14.81
N GLU A 314 9.79 20.54 15.99
CA GLU A 314 10.75 19.96 16.92
C GLU A 314 11.43 18.73 16.30
N TRP A 315 10.65 17.81 15.72
CA TRP A 315 11.19 16.62 15.08
C TRP A 315 12.13 16.95 13.91
N ILE A 316 11.79 17.91 13.03
CA ILE A 316 12.65 18.24 11.89
C ILE A 316 13.93 18.97 12.34
N GLU A 317 13.85 19.79 13.38
CA GLU A 317 15.00 20.45 14.00
C GLU A 317 15.94 19.42 14.61
N ASP A 318 15.42 18.50 15.44
CA ASP A 318 16.22 17.48 16.12
C ASP A 318 16.91 16.51 15.14
N ARG A 319 16.20 16.09 14.08
CA ARG A 319 16.68 15.05 13.15
C ARG A 319 17.58 15.59 12.04
N TYR A 320 17.31 16.83 11.61
CA TYR A 320 17.92 17.41 10.42
C TYR A 320 18.61 18.76 10.66
N GLY A 321 18.48 19.35 11.86
CA GLY A 321 19.02 20.67 12.18
C GLY A 321 18.32 21.80 11.41
N ILE A 322 17.09 21.56 10.93
CA ILE A 322 16.33 22.52 10.13
C ILE A 322 15.32 23.22 11.02
N VAL A 323 15.56 24.50 11.28
CA VAL A 323 14.58 25.37 11.93
C VAL A 323 13.64 25.92 10.86
N LEU A 324 12.34 25.68 11.03
CA LEU A 324 11.33 26.19 10.10
C LEU A 324 10.83 27.57 10.56
N ASP A 325 10.95 28.56 9.68
CA ASP A 325 10.33 29.86 9.85
C ASP A 325 8.79 29.75 9.84
N ASP A 326 8.10 30.85 10.17
CA ASP A 326 6.65 30.94 10.07
C ASP A 326 6.10 30.77 8.63
N ASP A 327 6.95 30.82 7.61
CA ASP A 327 6.62 30.49 6.22
C ASP A 327 7.48 29.31 5.68
N PRO A 328 7.05 28.05 5.87
CA PRO A 328 7.83 26.87 5.53
C PRO A 328 7.87 26.63 4.02
N MET A 329 7.00 27.28 3.24
CA MET A 329 6.90 27.10 1.80
C MET A 329 8.04 27.77 1.02
N LYS A 330 8.84 28.62 1.68
CA LYS A 330 10.14 29.07 1.16
C LYS A 330 11.14 27.94 1.00
N ASN A 331 10.89 26.79 1.63
CA ASN A 331 11.66 25.57 1.51
C ASN A 331 10.77 24.46 0.89
N PRO A 332 10.75 24.29 -0.44
CA PRO A 332 10.01 23.20 -1.10
C PRO A 332 10.38 21.79 -0.59
N SER A 333 11.56 21.67 0.03
CA SER A 333 12.03 20.47 0.72
C SER A 333 11.25 20.15 2.00
N VAL A 334 10.35 20.99 2.50
CA VAL A 334 9.60 20.69 3.74
C VAL A 334 8.58 19.56 3.54
N TYR A 335 7.98 19.44 2.35
CA TYR A 335 7.01 18.40 2.05
C TYR A 335 7.55 16.97 2.21
N GLN A 336 8.80 16.72 1.82
CA GLN A 336 9.42 15.40 2.00
C GLN A 336 9.63 15.09 3.49
N TYR A 337 9.93 16.09 4.32
CA TYR A 337 10.06 15.90 5.77
C TYR A 337 8.72 15.64 6.43
N LEU A 338 7.64 16.31 6.00
CA LEU A 338 6.29 15.99 6.47
C LEU A 338 5.89 14.55 6.14
N ARG A 339 6.21 14.08 4.91
CA ARG A 339 5.97 12.67 4.53
C ARG A 339 6.75 11.71 5.41
N ARG A 340 8.03 12.00 5.69
CA ARG A 340 8.87 11.20 6.58
C ARG A 340 8.37 11.18 8.02
N TYR A 341 7.97 12.34 8.55
CA TYR A 341 7.35 12.44 9.87
C TYR A 341 6.10 11.57 9.94
N ASN A 342 5.16 11.73 9.01
CA ASN A 342 3.94 10.93 8.99
C ASN A 342 4.25 9.44 8.88
N PHE A 343 5.19 9.06 8.02
CA PHE A 343 5.65 7.68 7.89
C PHE A 343 6.23 7.13 9.21
N GLU A 344 7.09 7.88 9.89
CA GLU A 344 7.67 7.49 11.18
C GLU A 344 6.60 7.29 12.24
N LYS A 345 5.75 8.29 12.40
CA LYS A 345 4.73 8.34 13.45
C LYS A 345 3.60 7.33 13.24
N THR A 346 3.17 7.13 11.99
CA THR A 346 2.20 6.10 11.66
C THR A 346 2.78 4.69 11.90
N ASN A 347 4.03 4.43 11.52
CA ASN A 347 4.66 3.14 11.79
C ASN A 347 4.93 2.89 13.27
N ALA A 348 5.19 3.93 14.08
CA ALA A 348 5.27 3.80 15.53
C ALA A 348 3.94 3.30 16.13
N ALA A 349 2.82 3.96 15.81
CA ALA A 349 1.49 3.54 16.26
C ALA A 349 1.12 2.11 15.79
N LEU A 350 1.48 1.75 14.55
CA LEU A 350 1.27 0.39 14.04
C LEU A 350 2.15 -0.66 14.73
N ALA A 351 3.38 -0.30 15.11
CA ALA A 351 4.28 -1.18 15.85
C ALA A 351 3.78 -1.43 17.28
N GLU A 352 3.30 -0.40 17.97
CA GLU A 352 2.63 -0.52 19.27
C GLU A 352 1.42 -1.46 19.18
N THR A 353 0.55 -1.22 18.21
CA THR A 353 -0.63 -2.07 17.95
C THR A 353 -0.24 -3.53 17.64
N SER A 354 0.83 -3.73 16.86
CA SER A 354 1.33 -5.08 16.56
C SER A 354 1.83 -5.79 17.82
N GLU A 355 2.47 -5.05 18.73
CA GLU A 355 2.94 -5.59 20.00
C GLU A 355 1.78 -5.92 20.94
N ALA A 356 0.76 -5.07 21.00
CA ALA A 356 -0.49 -5.34 21.72
C ALA A 356 -1.13 -6.64 21.22
N ILE A 357 -1.23 -6.84 19.91
CA ILE A 357 -1.74 -8.09 19.31
C ILE A 357 -0.89 -9.30 19.73
N ARG A 358 0.45 -9.19 19.74
CA ARG A 358 1.31 -10.32 20.16
C ARG A 358 1.15 -10.66 21.63
N LYS A 359 0.89 -9.67 22.47
CA LYS A 359 0.66 -9.81 23.92
C LYS A 359 -0.77 -10.18 24.27
N ASN A 360 -1.68 -10.17 23.30
CA ASN A 360 -3.13 -10.27 23.51
C ASN A 360 -3.66 -9.17 24.46
N ASP A 361 -3.14 -7.95 24.36
CA ASP A 361 -3.65 -6.79 25.12
C ASP A 361 -4.94 -6.27 24.46
N THR A 362 -6.07 -6.82 24.89
CA THR A 362 -7.37 -6.51 24.28
C THR A 362 -7.81 -5.06 24.45
N ASP A 363 -7.37 -4.39 25.50
CA ASP A 363 -7.80 -3.03 25.81
C ASP A 363 -7.07 -2.02 24.91
N GLU A 364 -5.76 -2.17 24.75
CA GLU A 364 -4.97 -1.36 23.81
C GLU A 364 -5.46 -1.55 22.36
N ILE A 365 -5.79 -2.79 21.98
CA ILE A 365 -6.34 -3.10 20.66
C ILE A 365 -7.71 -2.44 20.45
N ARG A 366 -8.61 -2.51 21.44
CA ARG A 366 -9.92 -1.84 21.38
C ARG A 366 -9.79 -0.34 21.25
N GLU A 367 -8.89 0.27 22.02
CA GLU A 367 -8.64 1.70 21.95
C GLU A 367 -8.13 2.11 20.55
N PHE A 368 -7.19 1.36 19.99
CA PHE A 368 -6.70 1.57 18.63
C PHE A 368 -7.82 1.48 17.59
N ILE A 369 -8.66 0.44 17.66
CA ILE A 369 -9.81 0.26 16.76
C ILE A 369 -10.76 1.46 16.88
N ALA A 370 -11.11 1.85 18.10
CA ALA A 370 -12.02 2.97 18.35
C ALA A 370 -11.50 4.30 17.78
N LYS A 371 -10.19 4.57 17.91
CA LYS A 371 -9.55 5.78 17.39
C LYS A 371 -9.39 5.77 15.87
N SER A 372 -9.02 4.63 15.28
CA SER A 372 -8.79 4.48 13.84
C SER A 372 -10.07 4.44 13.00
N MET A 373 -11.22 4.12 13.60
CA MET A 373 -12.51 4.12 12.91
C MET A 373 -12.93 5.53 12.45
N PRO A 374 -13.23 5.75 11.16
CA PRO A 374 -13.84 6.99 10.68
C PRO A 374 -15.21 7.20 11.32
N ASP A 375 -15.54 8.44 11.68
CA ASP A 375 -16.78 8.75 12.40
C ASP A 375 -18.04 8.38 11.57
N GLU A 376 -17.94 8.48 10.24
CA GLU A 376 -18.94 8.04 9.26
C GLU A 376 -19.32 6.55 9.35
N VAL A 377 -18.43 5.73 9.93
CA VAL A 377 -18.62 4.28 10.09
C VAL A 377 -19.16 3.97 11.49
N LYS A 378 -18.85 4.80 12.49
CA LYS A 378 -19.27 4.61 13.88
C LYS A 378 -20.77 4.82 14.08
N GLU A 379 -21.38 5.70 13.29
CA GLU A 379 -22.82 5.92 13.33
C GLU A 379 -23.53 4.94 12.39
N PRO A 380 -24.28 3.93 12.90
CA PRO A 380 -25.19 3.21 12.04
C PRO A 380 -26.18 4.23 11.51
N ARG A 381 -26.22 4.40 10.18
CA ARG A 381 -27.24 5.24 9.54
C ARG A 381 -28.60 4.67 9.92
N LEU A 382 -29.22 5.25 10.95
CA LEU A 382 -30.64 5.10 11.22
C LEU A 382 -31.37 5.70 10.02
N GLY A 383 -31.82 4.84 9.10
CA GLY A 383 -32.63 5.25 7.95
C GLY A 383 -32.19 4.63 6.63
N CYS A 384 -32.77 3.48 6.31
CA CYS A 384 -33.51 3.28 5.07
C CYS A 384 -34.84 2.65 5.44
#